data_AF-A0A1L6I8E9-F1
#
_entry.id   AF-A0A1L6I8E9-F1
#
_cell.length_a   1.000
_cell.length_b   1.000
_cell.length_c   1.000
_cell.angle_alpha   90.00
_cell.angle_beta   90.00
_cell.angle_gamma   90.00
#
_symmetry.space_group_name_H-M   'P 1'
#
loop_
_entity.id
_entity.type
_entity.pdbx_description
1 polymer ?
#
loop_
_entity_poly.entity_id
_entity_poly.type
_entity_poly.pdbx_seq_one_letter_code
_entity_poly.pdbx_strand_id
1 'polypeptide(L)'
;MSKVVLRIDERGKLAGVDERNDRAYGRFRKKLAELQPGQTLAFEFRIPRSPKFHRLHFVMLNAIFTCQEVFTDNERMRKWLEVGAGHFDFVPGPGGDLIALPRSIAYEALDDAEFHDVHESVKAFLRTPHAYRYLWPHLNDERGEIMVEAILNEFES
;
A
#
# COMPACT_ATOMS: atom_id res chain seq x y z
N MET A 1 -7.76 24.01 -3.80
CA MET A 1 -8.85 23.13 -3.34
C MET A 1 -9.13 23.37 -1.87
N SER A 2 -10.39 23.44 -1.44
CA SER A 2 -10.74 23.58 -0.02
C SER A 2 -10.59 22.23 0.69
N LYS A 3 -9.54 22.07 1.48
CA LYS A 3 -9.30 20.91 2.34
C LYS A 3 -10.25 20.94 3.54
N VAL A 4 -10.96 19.84 3.78
CA VAL A 4 -11.78 19.62 4.98
C VAL A 4 -11.24 18.38 5.67
N VAL A 5 -10.86 18.51 6.94
CA VAL A 5 -10.38 17.38 7.75
C VAL A 5 -11.47 17.01 8.75
N LEU A 6 -11.89 15.75 8.69
CA LEU A 6 -12.99 15.22 9.48
C LEU A 6 -12.49 14.15 10.45
N ARG A 7 -13.20 14.00 11.57
CA ARG A 7 -13.04 12.94 12.56
C ARG A 7 -14.41 12.36 12.90
N ILE A 8 -14.43 11.19 13.52
CA ILE A 8 -15.62 10.67 14.19
C ILE A 8 -15.66 11.25 15.61
N ASP A 9 -16.79 11.85 15.97
CA ASP A 9 -17.04 12.38 17.31
C ASP A 9 -17.45 11.27 18.30
N GLU A 10 -17.62 11.65 19.57
CA GLU A 10 -18.04 10.73 20.65
C GLU A 10 -19.40 10.06 20.41
N ARG A 11 -20.18 10.56 19.44
CA ARG A 11 -21.51 10.06 19.07
C ARG A 11 -21.47 9.24 17.79
N GLY A 12 -20.28 8.96 17.24
CA GLY A 12 -20.12 8.21 16.00
C GLY A 12 -20.41 9.01 14.73
N LYS A 13 -20.48 10.34 14.79
CA LYS A 13 -20.78 11.21 13.65
C LYS A 13 -19.55 11.91 13.11
N LEU A 14 -19.52 12.16 11.79
CA LEU A 14 -18.48 12.99 11.18
C LEU A 14 -18.60 14.44 11.66
N ALA A 15 -17.51 14.95 12.21
CA ALA A 15 -17.33 16.33 12.63
C ALA A 15 -15.97 16.85 12.16
N GLY A 16 -15.84 18.16 12.00
CA GLY A 16 -14.57 18.83 11.78
C GLY A 16 -13.62 18.58 12.95
N VAL A 17 -12.32 18.54 12.65
CA VAL A 17 -11.28 18.45 13.70
C VAL A 17 -11.20 19.71 14.56
N ASP A 18 -11.68 20.84 14.04
CA ASP A 18 -11.80 22.12 14.71
C ASP A 18 -13.05 22.88 14.19
N GLU A 19 -13.35 24.03 14.78
CA GLU A 19 -14.52 24.84 14.36
C GLU A 19 -14.45 25.29 12.89
N ARG A 20 -13.23 25.52 12.36
CA ARG A 20 -13.03 25.96 10.98
C ARG A 20 -13.44 24.84 10.02
N ASN A 21 -13.02 23.61 10.31
CA ASN A 21 -13.35 22.42 9.56
C ASN A 21 -14.82 22.06 9.72
N ASP A 22 -15.43 22.28 10.89
CA ASP A 22 -16.88 22.10 11.10
C ASP A 22 -17.69 23.03 10.21
N ARG A 23 -17.32 24.32 10.18
CA ARG A 23 -17.96 25.29 9.26
C ARG A 23 -17.75 24.92 7.80
N ALA A 24 -16.56 24.42 7.44
CA ALA A 24 -16.26 23.99 6.07
C ALA A 24 -17.07 22.74 5.67
N TYR A 25 -17.19 21.78 6.58
CA TYR A 25 -17.99 20.57 6.39
C TYR A 25 -19.48 20.91 6.24
N GLY A 26 -20.00 21.85 7.05
CA GLY A 26 -21.36 22.36 6.90
C GLY A 26 -21.62 22.98 5.52
N ARG A 27 -20.70 23.80 5.01
CA ARG A 27 -20.80 24.37 3.65
C ARG A 27 -20.75 23.29 2.56
N PHE A 28 -19.88 22.29 2.70
CA PHE A 28 -19.79 21.17 1.77
C PHE A 28 -21.10 20.37 1.74
N ARG A 29 -21.64 20.01 2.89
CA ARG A 29 -22.93 19.31 3.00
C ARG A 29 -24.08 20.10 2.39
N LYS A 30 -24.12 21.42 2.60
CA LYS A 30 -25.14 22.29 2.00
C LYS A 30 -25.06 22.26 0.46
N LYS A 31 -23.85 22.42 -0.10
CA LYS A 31 -23.65 22.33 -1.57
C LYS A 31 -24.08 20.98 -2.14
N LEU A 32 -23.79 19.88 -1.43
CA LEU A 32 -24.20 18.54 -1.83
C LEU A 32 -25.72 18.39 -1.88
N ALA A 33 -26.44 18.98 -0.92
CA ALA A 33 -27.90 18.92 -0.85
C ALA A 33 -28.59 19.82 -1.90
N GLU A 34 -27.91 20.85 -2.39
CA GLU A 34 -28.45 21.83 -3.36
C GLU A 34 -28.10 21.51 -4.82
N LEU A 35 -27.42 20.39 -5.10
CA LEU A 35 -27.06 19.95 -6.46
C LEU A 35 -28.31 19.70 -7.31
N GLN A 36 -28.36 20.32 -8.48
CA GLN A 36 -29.45 20.14 -9.46
C GLN A 36 -29.04 19.17 -10.58
N PRO A 37 -30.01 18.54 -11.28
CA PRO A 37 -29.73 17.72 -12.46
C PRO A 37 -28.88 18.48 -13.49
N GLY A 38 -27.80 17.84 -13.95
CA GLY A 38 -26.84 18.44 -14.90
C GLY A 38 -25.65 19.17 -14.26
N GLN A 39 -25.64 19.35 -12.93
CA GLN A 39 -24.46 19.88 -12.22
C GLN A 39 -23.52 18.76 -11.78
N THR A 40 -22.21 18.99 -11.90
CA THR A 40 -21.17 18.04 -11.49
C THR A 40 -20.35 18.60 -10.32
N LEU A 41 -20.06 17.74 -9.34
CA LEU A 41 -19.16 18.04 -8.23
C LEU A 41 -18.03 17.01 -8.23
N ALA A 42 -16.78 17.48 -8.23
CA ALA A 42 -15.61 16.65 -7.99
C ALA A 42 -15.03 16.98 -6.61
N PHE A 43 -14.71 15.96 -5.83
CA PHE A 43 -13.95 16.10 -4.60
C PHE A 43 -13.03 14.89 -4.42
N GLU A 44 -11.88 15.14 -3.82
CA GLU A 44 -10.91 14.12 -3.42
C GLU A 44 -10.89 14.08 -1.89
N PHE A 45 -10.80 12.87 -1.33
CA PHE A 45 -10.62 12.67 0.10
C PHE A 45 -9.49 11.69 0.34
N ARG A 46 -8.79 11.88 1.45
CA ARG A 46 -7.72 10.98 1.91
C ARG A 46 -8.06 10.51 3.31
N ILE A 47 -8.23 9.21 3.48
CA ILE A 47 -8.39 8.60 4.80
C ILE A 47 -6.97 8.39 5.37
N PRO A 48 -6.65 8.92 6.56
CA PRO A 48 -5.39 8.62 7.23
C PRO A 48 -5.29 7.12 7.46
N ARG A 49 -4.13 6.57 7.10
CA ARG A 49 -3.90 5.14 7.03
C ARG A 49 -4.14 4.40 8.33
N SER A 50 -4.45 3.11 8.27
CA SER A 50 -4.37 2.18 9.40
C SER A 50 -2.90 1.94 9.79
N PRO A 51 -2.40 2.49 10.92
CA PRO A 51 -1.00 2.28 11.32
C PRO A 51 -0.70 0.81 11.62
N LYS A 52 -1.75 0.05 12.00
CA LYS A 52 -1.67 -1.39 12.24
C LYS A 52 -1.36 -2.15 10.95
N PHE A 53 -2.03 -1.82 9.85
CA PHE A 53 -1.83 -2.50 8.57
C PHE A 53 -0.45 -2.20 7.96
N HIS A 54 -0.01 -0.94 8.04
CA HIS A 54 1.34 -0.58 7.61
C HIS A 54 2.39 -1.39 8.39
N ARG A 55 2.25 -1.48 9.73
CA ARG A 55 3.12 -2.32 10.56
C ARG A 55 3.07 -3.78 10.15
N LEU A 56 1.88 -4.34 9.91
CA LEU A 56 1.70 -5.74 9.49
C LEU A 56 2.52 -6.06 8.23
N HIS A 57 2.43 -5.21 7.20
CA HIS A 57 3.20 -5.40 5.96
C HIS A 57 4.71 -5.49 6.22
N PHE A 58 5.27 -4.58 7.02
CA PHE A 58 6.72 -4.62 7.31
C PHE A 58 7.13 -5.81 8.18
N VAL A 59 6.25 -6.28 9.08
CA VAL A 59 6.52 -7.51 9.85
C VAL A 59 6.54 -8.72 8.92
N MET A 60 5.59 -8.83 7.98
CA MET A 60 5.58 -9.88 6.96
C MET A 60 6.86 -9.87 6.11
N LEU A 61 7.28 -8.69 5.63
CA LEU A 61 8.53 -8.56 4.89
C LEU A 61 9.74 -9.00 5.72
N ASN A 62 9.77 -8.67 7.01
CA ASN A 62 10.86 -9.08 7.89
C ASN A 62 10.88 -10.60 8.13
N ALA A 63 9.71 -11.25 8.22
CA ALA A 63 9.61 -12.70 8.31
C ALA A 63 10.21 -13.38 7.06
N ILE A 64 9.82 -12.92 5.86
CA ILE A 64 10.42 -13.38 4.60
C ILE A 64 11.93 -13.16 4.59
N PHE A 65 12.38 -11.96 4.97
CA PHE A 65 13.81 -11.60 4.98
C PHE A 65 14.66 -12.52 5.87
N THR A 66 14.10 -12.93 7.02
CA THR A 66 14.80 -13.77 7.99
C THR A 66 14.95 -15.21 7.50
N CYS A 67 14.06 -15.68 6.62
CA CYS A 67 14.04 -17.05 6.13
C CYS A 67 14.66 -17.25 4.74
N GLN A 68 14.81 -16.19 3.93
CA GLN A 68 15.38 -16.26 2.58
C GLN A 68 16.91 -16.28 2.57
N GLU A 69 17.51 -16.69 1.44
CA GLU A 69 18.96 -16.99 1.35
C GLU A 69 19.79 -16.02 0.52
N VAL A 70 19.17 -15.08 -0.20
CA VAL A 70 19.83 -14.29 -1.25
C VAL A 70 20.20 -12.88 -0.81
N PHE A 71 19.29 -12.18 -0.13
CA PHE A 71 19.47 -10.80 0.26
C PHE A 71 20.11 -10.71 1.64
N THR A 72 21.14 -9.87 1.75
CA THR A 72 21.76 -9.50 3.03
C THR A 72 21.26 -8.15 3.56
N ASP A 73 20.44 -7.45 2.76
CA ASP A 73 19.92 -6.12 3.02
C ASP A 73 18.40 -6.14 2.81
N ASN A 74 17.67 -5.84 3.90
CA ASN A 74 16.22 -5.85 3.92
C ASN A 74 15.61 -4.84 2.94
N GLU A 75 16.24 -3.67 2.80
CA GLU A 75 15.76 -2.63 1.89
C GLU A 75 15.88 -3.07 0.43
N ARG A 76 16.97 -3.77 0.07
CA ARG A 76 17.14 -4.32 -1.28
C ARG A 76 16.11 -5.40 -1.59
N MET A 77 15.85 -6.31 -0.65
CA MET A 77 14.81 -7.33 -0.82
C MET A 77 13.44 -6.67 -1.00
N ARG A 78 13.11 -5.70 -0.17
CA ARG A 78 11.84 -4.96 -0.26
C ARG A 78 11.68 -4.29 -1.62
N LYS A 79 12.69 -3.57 -2.12
CA LYS A 79 12.66 -2.94 -3.44
C LYS A 79 12.46 -3.97 -4.56
N TRP A 80 13.09 -5.13 -4.45
CA TRP A 80 12.90 -6.21 -5.41
C TRP A 80 11.47 -6.77 -5.38
N LEU A 81 10.88 -6.94 -4.19
CA LEU A 81 9.47 -7.34 -4.04
C LEU A 81 8.51 -6.27 -4.57
N GLU A 82 8.77 -4.98 -4.33
CA GLU A 82 7.99 -3.86 -4.85
C GLU A 82 8.00 -3.86 -6.39
N VAL A 83 9.16 -4.11 -7.03
CA VAL A 83 9.26 -4.26 -8.48
C VAL A 83 8.50 -5.48 -8.97
N GLY A 84 8.68 -6.64 -8.32
CA GLY A 84 7.97 -7.88 -8.67
C GLY A 84 6.45 -7.76 -8.54
N ALA A 85 5.99 -6.93 -7.61
CA ALA A 85 4.58 -6.59 -7.41
C ALA A 85 4.04 -5.55 -8.42
N GLY A 86 4.85 -5.08 -9.37
CA GLY A 86 4.43 -4.05 -10.34
C GLY A 86 4.39 -2.63 -9.76
N HIS A 87 4.93 -2.41 -8.56
CA HIS A 87 4.97 -1.10 -7.91
C HIS A 87 6.24 -0.32 -8.27
N PHE A 88 6.41 -0.04 -9.55
CA PHE A 88 7.59 0.66 -10.08
C PHE A 88 7.24 1.53 -11.28
N ASP A 89 8.14 2.43 -11.63
CA ASP A 89 8.13 3.20 -12.87
C ASP A 89 9.30 2.78 -13.76
N PHE A 90 9.10 2.77 -15.07
CA PHE A 90 10.22 2.63 -16.01
C PHE A 90 10.87 3.99 -16.23
N VAL A 91 12.18 4.07 -15.97
CA VAL A 91 12.99 5.26 -16.21
C VAL A 91 14.13 4.93 -17.17
N PRO A 92 14.54 5.87 -18.05
CA PRO A 92 15.70 5.67 -18.90
C PRO A 92 16.97 5.62 -18.03
N GLY A 93 17.70 4.52 -18.12
CA GLY A 93 19.00 4.36 -17.51
C GLY A 93 20.09 5.18 -18.22
N PRO A 94 21.28 5.29 -17.63
CA PRO A 94 22.40 6.02 -18.23
C PRO A 94 22.80 5.54 -19.63
N GLY A 95 22.54 4.27 -19.96
CA GLY A 95 22.80 3.65 -21.27
C GLY A 95 21.61 3.68 -22.24
N GLY A 96 20.46 4.25 -21.85
CA GLY A 96 19.24 4.28 -22.67
C GLY A 96 18.29 3.09 -22.45
N ASP A 97 18.73 2.04 -21.76
CA ASP A 97 17.86 0.92 -21.37
C ASP A 97 16.80 1.35 -20.35
N LEU A 98 15.61 0.74 -20.40
CA LEU A 98 14.58 0.97 -19.38
C LEU A 98 14.93 0.22 -18.08
N ILE A 99 14.98 0.97 -16.99
CA ILE A 99 15.22 0.45 -15.64
C ILE A 99 13.93 0.56 -14.83
N ALA A 100 13.55 -0.50 -14.14
CA ALA A 100 12.46 -0.47 -13.17
C ALA A 100 12.94 0.20 -11.87
N LEU A 101 12.34 1.34 -11.52
CA LEU A 101 12.60 2.05 -10.28
C LEU A 101 11.37 1.92 -9.34
N PRO A 102 11.51 1.30 -8.16
CA PRO A 102 10.40 1.16 -7.22
C PRO A 102 9.77 2.51 -6.87
N ARG A 103 8.44 2.57 -6.88
CA ARG A 103 7.70 3.73 -6.39
C ARG A 103 7.78 3.78 -4.86
N SER A 104 7.75 5.00 -4.31
CA SER A 104 7.83 5.18 -2.87
C SER A 104 6.54 4.72 -2.19
N ILE A 105 6.64 3.74 -1.30
CA ILE A 105 5.54 3.35 -0.40
C ILE A 105 5.49 4.18 0.89
N ALA A 106 6.27 5.26 0.99
CA ALA A 106 6.37 6.09 2.19
C ALA A 106 5.00 6.57 2.68
N TYR A 107 4.88 6.83 3.99
CA TYR A 107 3.62 7.15 4.67
C TYR A 107 2.81 8.33 4.06
N GLU A 108 3.49 9.21 3.33
CA GLU A 108 2.87 10.36 2.69
C GLU A 108 2.51 10.13 1.21
N ALA A 109 3.05 9.09 0.57
CA ALA A 109 2.97 8.87 -0.88
C ALA A 109 1.68 8.17 -1.36
N LEU A 110 1.19 7.16 -0.62
CA LEU A 110 -0.01 6.37 -0.97
C LEU A 110 -1.19 6.61 -0.01
N ASP A 111 -2.42 6.39 -0.47
CA ASP A 111 -3.57 6.18 0.43
C ASP A 111 -3.64 4.72 0.93
N ASP A 112 -4.63 4.42 1.79
CA ASP A 112 -4.76 3.10 2.41
C ASP A 112 -5.15 2.00 1.41
N ALA A 113 -5.97 2.35 0.41
CA ALA A 113 -6.41 1.40 -0.60
C ALA A 113 -5.25 1.08 -1.55
N GLU A 114 -4.53 2.10 -2.01
CA GLU A 114 -3.33 1.91 -2.82
C GLU A 114 -2.26 1.10 -2.07
N PHE A 115 -2.05 1.35 -0.77
CA PHE A 115 -1.11 0.57 0.02
C PHE A 115 -1.57 -0.88 0.22
N HIS A 116 -2.87 -1.11 0.38
CA HIS A 116 -3.45 -2.45 0.41
C HIS A 116 -3.22 -3.20 -0.91
N ASP A 117 -3.41 -2.54 -2.04
CA ASP A 117 -3.16 -3.14 -3.36
C ASP A 117 -1.68 -3.52 -3.53
N VAL A 118 -0.75 -2.68 -3.06
CA VAL A 118 0.68 -3.02 -3.03
C VAL A 118 0.94 -4.23 -2.13
N HIS A 119 0.35 -4.27 -0.93
CA HIS A 119 0.51 -5.40 -0.01
C HIS A 119 0.04 -6.72 -0.64
N GLU A 120 -1.15 -6.75 -1.22
CA GLU A 120 -1.69 -7.95 -1.89
C GLU A 120 -0.87 -8.31 -3.14
N SER A 121 -0.40 -7.34 -3.90
CA SER A 121 0.46 -7.59 -5.07
C SER A 121 1.81 -8.19 -4.68
N VAL A 122 2.39 -7.76 -3.54
CA VAL A 122 3.61 -8.37 -2.98
C VAL A 122 3.36 -9.82 -2.57
N LYS A 123 2.24 -10.10 -1.89
CA LYS A 123 1.86 -11.49 -1.55
C LYS A 123 1.68 -12.36 -2.79
N ALA A 124 0.98 -11.84 -3.80
CA ALA A 124 0.80 -12.52 -5.07
C ALA A 124 2.14 -12.80 -5.77
N PHE A 125 3.07 -11.82 -5.76
CA PHE A 125 4.41 -12.00 -6.33
C PHE A 125 5.20 -13.08 -5.59
N LEU A 126 5.19 -13.08 -4.25
CA LEU A 126 5.86 -14.10 -3.43
C LEU A 126 5.39 -15.52 -3.77
N ARG A 127 4.12 -15.69 -4.13
CA ARG A 127 3.52 -16.98 -4.54
C ARG A 127 3.93 -17.43 -5.95
N THR A 128 4.66 -16.61 -6.71
CA THR A 128 5.10 -17.00 -8.05
C THR A 128 6.31 -17.94 -8.02
N PRO A 129 6.45 -18.85 -9.01
CA PRO A 129 7.66 -19.67 -9.15
C PRO A 129 8.93 -18.87 -9.29
N HIS A 130 8.86 -17.69 -9.91
CA HIS A 130 10.00 -16.80 -9.99
C HIS A 130 10.49 -16.40 -8.59
N ALA A 131 9.58 -16.01 -7.69
CA ALA A 131 9.94 -15.48 -6.40
C ALA A 131 10.52 -16.54 -5.46
N TYR A 132 9.84 -17.67 -5.25
CA TYR A 132 10.33 -18.67 -4.31
C TYR A 132 11.59 -19.41 -4.82
N ARG A 133 11.76 -19.61 -6.13
CA ARG A 133 13.01 -20.16 -6.68
C ARG A 133 14.18 -19.21 -6.50
N TYR A 134 13.92 -17.91 -6.57
CA TYR A 134 14.94 -16.90 -6.33
C TYR A 134 15.30 -16.83 -4.85
N LEU A 135 14.31 -16.79 -3.94
CA LEU A 135 14.55 -16.65 -2.50
C LEU A 135 15.13 -17.90 -1.84
N TRP A 136 14.80 -19.10 -2.35
CA TRP A 136 15.29 -20.39 -1.85
C TRP A 136 15.79 -21.30 -2.99
N PRO A 137 16.96 -21.02 -3.59
CA PRO A 137 17.46 -21.77 -4.75
C PRO A 137 17.71 -23.26 -4.49
N HIS A 138 17.86 -23.66 -3.23
CA HIS A 138 18.07 -25.05 -2.83
C HIS A 138 16.76 -25.86 -2.76
N LEU A 139 15.59 -25.22 -2.78
CA LEU A 139 14.29 -25.88 -2.74
C LEU A 139 13.79 -26.18 -4.15
N ASN A 140 13.00 -27.24 -4.26
CA ASN A 140 12.18 -27.47 -5.46
C ASN A 140 10.89 -26.62 -5.36
N ASP A 141 10.12 -26.58 -6.45
CA ASP A 141 8.93 -25.72 -6.53
C ASP A 141 7.90 -26.00 -5.45
N GLU A 142 7.59 -27.27 -5.21
CA GLU A 142 6.63 -27.70 -4.19
C GLU A 142 7.04 -27.21 -2.80
N ARG A 143 8.32 -27.37 -2.42
CA ARG A 143 8.81 -26.91 -1.12
C ARG A 143 8.91 -25.39 -1.03
N GLY A 144 9.26 -24.72 -2.13
CA GLY A 144 9.29 -23.26 -2.21
C GLY A 144 7.90 -22.65 -2.01
N GLU A 145 6.89 -23.22 -2.65
CA GLU A 145 5.49 -22.82 -2.49
C GLU A 145 5.00 -23.05 -1.04
N ILE A 146 5.28 -24.22 -0.46
CA ILE A 146 4.94 -24.52 0.95
C ILE A 146 5.61 -23.52 1.90
N MET A 147 6.87 -23.15 1.67
CA MET A 147 7.59 -22.17 2.49
C MET A 147 6.91 -20.80 2.45
N VAL A 148 6.50 -20.33 1.27
CA VAL A 148 5.80 -19.05 1.12
C VAL A 148 4.47 -19.07 1.88
N GLU A 149 3.63 -20.09 1.66
CA GLU A 149 2.33 -20.16 2.32
C GLU A 149 2.46 -20.29 3.83
N ALA A 150 3.44 -21.05 4.33
CA ALA A 150 3.68 -21.16 5.76
C ALA A 150 3.94 -19.80 6.40
N ILE A 151 4.74 -18.94 5.75
CA ILE A 151 5.03 -17.59 6.24
C ILE A 151 3.81 -16.68 6.09
N LEU A 152 3.15 -16.68 4.92
CA LEU A 152 2.05 -15.76 4.65
C LEU A 152 0.82 -16.02 5.54
N ASN A 153 0.53 -17.28 5.87
CA ASN A 153 -0.58 -17.65 6.73
C ASN A 153 -0.48 -17.07 8.16
N GLU A 154 0.72 -16.69 8.63
CA GLU A 154 0.88 -16.00 9.92
C GLU A 154 0.29 -14.58 9.93
N PHE A 155 0.04 -14.01 8.75
CA PHE A 155 -0.39 -12.63 8.56
C PHE A 155 -1.80 -12.49 7.96
N GLU A 156 -2.44 -13.59 7.63
CA GLU A 156 -3.83 -13.64 7.14
C GLU A 156 -4.78 -13.81 8.34
N SER A 157 -5.23 -12.69 8.92
CA SER A 157 -6.23 -12.66 10.01
C SER A 157 -7.18 -11.48 9.91
#